data_AF-A0A399Y5I6-F1
#
_entry.id   AF-A0A399Y5I6-F1
#
_cell.length_a   1.000
_cell.length_b   1.000
_cell.length_c   1.000
_cell.angle_alpha   90.00
_cell.angle_beta   90.00
_cell.angle_gamma   90.00
#
_symmetry.space_group_name_H-M   'P 1'
#
loop_
_entity.id
_entity.type
_entity.pdbx_description
1 polymer ?
#
loop_
_entity_poly.entity_id
_entity_poly.type
_entity_poly.pdbx_seq_one_letter_code
_entity_poly.pdbx_strand_id
1 'polypeptide(L)'
;MANSDCIVIQGSNMAECHPVGFQWVTEAKARGARVIHIDPRFTRTSAVADTHVPVRAGTDVVLLGALINHVLSNDLYFHDYVVAYTNAATIVGEDFADTEDLDGLFSGYDPESGTYDMSSWAYAVREEAPGEGIEEPDGDTDAPDRSKKERASGHERGASGAPLEHARVMRDETLQDPRTVFQIVKRHYRRYTREMVRDVCGIPLELFDEIAAAIAENSGRERTTCFAYALGWTQHSLGAQFIRAAAILQLLMGNMGRPGGGIMALRGHASIQGSTDIPTLFNLLPGYLPMPMAGEHDTLEDYLASIASPLQKGYWTEAPAYTASLLKAWFGEAATRENDFCFDYLPRLTGAHGTYQSVMAMLDGEVDGYFVVGQNPAVGSAHAKMQRQALGRLKWLVVRDLQLIETATFWKDSPEIATGELRTEDIQTEVFFFPCASYAEKSGTFTQTQRMLQWRHQAVRPPGQAQSELDFYYELGRRIRERLAGSTDERDRPLLDLTWDYPQDEHGEVDAEAVLREINGYHLEGEQAGELLDSFVQMKADGSTSGGCWIYTGVYAGGVNRSALRPDRDEQDEVASGWAWAWPLNRRVLYNRASADPQGRPWSDRKKYVWWDAEARRWTGK
;
A
#
# COMPACT_ATOMS: atom_id res chain seq x y z
N MET A 1 -16.23 0.28 10.69
CA MET A 1 -16.85 -1.01 11.10
C MET A 1 -18.14 -0.80 11.89
N ALA A 2 -18.18 0.00 12.96
CA ALA A 2 -19.39 0.20 13.78
C ALA A 2 -20.67 0.65 13.02
N ASN A 3 -20.51 1.25 11.84
CA ASN A 3 -21.60 1.69 10.96
C ASN A 3 -22.02 0.64 9.93
N SER A 4 -21.47 -0.57 9.97
CA SER A 4 -21.75 -1.65 9.00
C SER A 4 -23.06 -2.36 9.31
N ASP A 5 -23.70 -2.92 8.28
CA ASP A 5 -24.90 -3.78 8.41
C ASP A 5 -24.56 -5.27 8.33
N CYS A 6 -23.41 -5.59 7.76
CA CYS A 6 -22.88 -6.94 7.68
C CYS A 6 -21.35 -6.87 7.70
N ILE A 7 -20.72 -7.62 8.59
CA ILE A 7 -19.26 -7.70 8.68
C ILE A 7 -18.84 -9.11 8.32
N VAL A 8 -18.08 -9.23 7.24
CA VAL A 8 -17.44 -10.49 6.82
C VAL A 8 -15.99 -10.45 7.24
N ILE A 9 -15.62 -11.32 8.16
CA ILE A 9 -14.24 -11.51 8.61
C ILE A 9 -13.73 -12.78 7.94
N GLN A 10 -12.89 -12.63 6.91
CA GLN A 10 -12.36 -13.74 6.12
C GLN A 10 -10.86 -13.54 5.92
N GLY A 11 -10.07 -14.58 6.19
CA GLY A 11 -8.61 -14.46 6.18
C GLY A 11 -8.06 -13.61 7.35
N SER A 12 -8.80 -13.51 8.46
CA SER A 12 -8.36 -12.83 9.69
C SER A 12 -9.01 -13.45 10.93
N ASN A 13 -8.22 -13.62 12.00
CA ASN A 13 -8.73 -13.93 13.33
C ASN A 13 -8.78 -12.65 14.19
N MET A 14 -9.66 -11.73 13.82
CA MET A 14 -9.63 -10.34 14.29
C MET A 14 -9.76 -10.19 15.82
N ALA A 15 -10.55 -11.02 16.50
CA ALA A 15 -10.71 -10.93 17.96
C ALA A 15 -9.42 -11.29 18.73
N GLU A 16 -8.49 -12.01 18.11
CA GLU A 16 -7.19 -12.36 18.71
C GLU A 16 -6.07 -11.44 18.22
N CYS A 17 -6.05 -11.16 16.92
CA CYS A 17 -4.98 -10.36 16.30
C CYS A 17 -5.19 -8.85 16.42
N HIS A 18 -6.45 -8.40 16.57
CA HIS A 18 -6.82 -6.99 16.67
C HIS A 18 -7.92 -6.75 17.72
N PRO A 19 -7.75 -7.22 18.97
CA PRO A 19 -8.81 -7.30 19.97
C PRO A 19 -9.46 -5.95 20.29
N VAL A 20 -8.67 -4.88 20.40
CA VAL A 20 -9.22 -3.53 20.65
C VAL A 20 -9.99 -3.01 19.44
N GLY A 21 -9.54 -3.31 18.21
CA GLY A 21 -10.29 -2.97 16.99
C GLY A 21 -11.62 -3.74 16.89
N PHE A 22 -11.67 -4.95 17.45
CA PHE A 22 -12.86 -5.80 17.46
C PHE A 22 -14.03 -5.24 18.27
N GLN A 23 -13.78 -4.26 19.16
CA GLN A 23 -14.85 -3.52 19.84
C GLN A 23 -15.85 -2.94 18.83
N TRP A 24 -15.37 -2.45 17.68
CA TRP A 24 -16.23 -1.85 16.65
C TRP A 24 -17.04 -2.87 15.86
N VAL A 25 -16.63 -4.15 15.86
CA VAL A 25 -17.44 -5.27 15.35
C VAL A 25 -18.56 -5.56 16.34
N THR A 26 -18.25 -5.58 17.64
CA THR A 26 -19.23 -5.78 18.71
C THR A 26 -20.29 -4.67 18.73
N GLU A 27 -19.87 -3.41 18.56
CA GLU A 27 -20.78 -2.26 18.42
C GLU A 27 -21.70 -2.37 17.19
N ALA A 28 -21.16 -2.79 16.04
CA ALA A 28 -21.98 -3.02 14.85
C ALA A 28 -23.02 -4.12 15.11
N LYS A 29 -22.61 -5.23 15.71
CA LYS A 29 -23.49 -6.35 16.07
C LYS A 29 -24.59 -5.94 17.05
N ALA A 30 -24.26 -5.14 18.07
CA ALA A 30 -25.25 -4.58 18.99
C ALA A 30 -26.29 -3.68 18.30
N ARG A 31 -25.91 -3.05 17.17
CA ARG A 31 -26.79 -2.26 16.31
C ARG A 31 -27.54 -3.08 15.26
N GLY A 32 -27.43 -4.41 15.30
CA GLY A 32 -28.12 -5.34 14.41
C GLY A 32 -27.33 -5.76 13.17
N ALA A 33 -26.02 -5.46 13.10
CA ALA A 33 -25.19 -5.98 12.01
C ALA A 33 -24.99 -7.49 12.15
N ARG A 34 -25.06 -8.21 11.03
CA ARG A 34 -24.69 -9.64 11.00
C ARG A 34 -23.17 -9.78 10.92
N VAL A 35 -22.58 -10.63 11.75
CA VAL A 35 -21.15 -10.92 11.76
C VAL A 35 -20.91 -12.34 11.27
N ILE A 36 -20.20 -12.47 10.15
CA ILE A 36 -19.86 -13.74 9.52
C ILE A 36 -18.35 -13.93 9.62
N HIS A 37 -17.91 -15.06 10.18
CA HIS A 37 -16.50 -15.41 10.25
C HIS A 37 -16.21 -16.63 9.37
N ILE A 38 -15.35 -16.45 8.37
CA ILE A 38 -15.00 -17.46 7.39
C ILE A 38 -13.54 -17.85 7.63
N ASP A 39 -13.32 -19.00 8.26
CA ASP A 39 -11.99 -19.47 8.66
C ASP A 39 -11.99 -21.02 8.73
N PRO A 40 -10.90 -21.69 8.31
CA PRO A 40 -10.76 -23.14 8.44
C PRO A 40 -10.93 -23.66 9.86
N ARG A 41 -10.75 -22.80 10.87
CA ARG A 41 -10.80 -23.15 12.29
C ARG A 41 -11.91 -22.38 12.99
N PHE A 42 -12.48 -23.00 14.01
CA PHE A 42 -13.30 -22.29 14.98
C PHE A 42 -12.38 -21.59 16.00
N THR A 43 -12.38 -20.25 15.99
CA THR A 43 -11.49 -19.39 16.79
C THR A 43 -12.27 -18.56 17.82
N ARG A 44 -11.58 -17.71 18.60
CA ARG A 44 -12.28 -16.75 19.48
C ARG A 44 -13.13 -15.74 18.69
N THR A 45 -12.75 -15.42 17.46
CA THR A 45 -13.59 -14.62 16.55
C THR A 45 -14.87 -15.39 16.18
N SER A 46 -14.76 -16.69 15.92
CA SER A 46 -15.92 -17.54 15.59
C SER A 46 -16.92 -17.63 16.74
N ALA A 47 -16.41 -17.71 17.97
CA ALA A 47 -17.22 -17.84 19.18
C ALA A 47 -18.18 -16.66 19.42
N VAL A 48 -17.93 -15.50 18.79
CA VAL A 48 -18.73 -14.28 18.93
C VAL A 48 -19.38 -13.82 17.62
N ALA A 49 -19.09 -14.51 16.50
CA ALA A 49 -19.77 -14.30 15.23
C ALA A 49 -21.22 -14.84 15.29
N ASP A 50 -22.09 -14.37 14.40
CA ASP A 50 -23.42 -14.97 14.21
C ASP A 50 -23.33 -16.27 13.40
N THR A 51 -22.44 -16.28 12.42
CA THR A 51 -22.21 -17.43 11.53
C THR A 51 -20.71 -17.72 11.45
N HIS A 52 -20.32 -18.98 11.72
CA HIS A 52 -18.99 -19.48 11.35
C HIS A 52 -19.11 -20.32 10.07
N VAL A 53 -18.25 -20.03 9.10
CA VAL A 53 -18.16 -20.77 7.84
C VAL A 53 -16.80 -21.45 7.76
N PRO A 54 -16.72 -22.79 7.92
CA PRO A 54 -15.47 -23.50 7.72
C PRO A 54 -15.12 -23.48 6.23
N VAL A 55 -13.91 -23.03 5.90
CA VAL A 55 -13.40 -22.99 4.51
C VAL A 55 -12.10 -23.77 4.42
N ARG A 56 -11.89 -24.53 3.35
CA ARG A 56 -10.58 -25.14 3.07
C ARG A 56 -9.54 -24.04 2.79
N ALA A 57 -8.39 -24.11 3.45
CA ALA A 57 -7.33 -23.12 3.26
C ALA A 57 -6.88 -23.06 1.78
N GLY A 58 -6.77 -21.85 1.23
CA GLY A 58 -6.34 -21.62 -0.15
C GLY A 58 -7.45 -21.70 -1.20
N THR A 59 -8.71 -21.88 -0.81
CA THR A 59 -9.86 -21.93 -1.76
C THR A 59 -10.72 -20.67 -1.76
N ASP A 60 -10.27 -19.60 -1.12
CA ASP A 60 -11.01 -18.34 -0.96
C ASP A 60 -11.47 -17.72 -2.29
N VAL A 61 -10.65 -17.83 -3.35
CA VAL A 61 -11.03 -17.33 -4.69
C VAL A 61 -12.30 -18.00 -5.22
N VAL A 62 -12.53 -19.28 -4.90
CA VAL A 62 -13.73 -20.00 -5.36
C VAL A 62 -14.97 -19.51 -4.64
N LEU A 63 -14.86 -19.29 -3.33
CA LEU A 63 -15.95 -18.74 -2.53
C LEU A 63 -16.30 -17.30 -2.99
N LEU A 64 -15.30 -16.43 -3.11
CA LEU A 64 -15.50 -15.05 -3.54
C LEU A 64 -16.03 -14.97 -4.98
N GLY A 65 -15.50 -15.82 -5.88
CA GLY A 65 -15.98 -15.93 -7.25
C GLY A 65 -17.42 -16.38 -7.34
N ALA A 66 -17.85 -17.32 -6.49
CA ALA A 66 -19.23 -17.77 -6.45
C ALA A 66 -20.18 -16.71 -5.87
N LEU A 67 -19.72 -15.92 -4.89
CA LEU A 67 -20.47 -14.77 -4.38
C LEU A 67 -20.65 -13.70 -5.48
N ILE A 68 -19.61 -13.40 -6.25
CA ILE A 68 -19.70 -12.51 -7.43
C ILE A 68 -20.70 -13.06 -8.44
N ASN A 69 -20.59 -14.35 -8.79
CA ASN A 69 -21.52 -15.00 -9.71
C ASN A 69 -22.97 -14.93 -9.22
N HIS A 70 -23.21 -15.19 -7.94
CA HIS A 70 -24.53 -15.09 -7.33
C HIS A 70 -25.10 -13.68 -7.46
N VAL A 71 -24.31 -12.64 -7.17
CA VAL A 71 -24.72 -11.24 -7.30
C VAL A 71 -25.03 -10.88 -8.75
N LEU A 72 -24.19 -11.27 -9.71
CA LEU A 72 -24.35 -10.92 -11.13
C LEU A 72 -25.45 -11.70 -11.84
N SER A 73 -25.67 -12.96 -11.47
CA SER A 73 -26.66 -13.83 -12.09
C SER A 73 -28.09 -13.56 -11.61
N ASN A 74 -28.25 -12.88 -10.47
CA ASN A 74 -29.53 -12.53 -9.87
C ASN A 74 -29.79 -11.01 -9.87
N ASP A 75 -28.97 -10.23 -10.58
CA ASP A 75 -29.07 -8.76 -10.68
C ASP A 75 -29.15 -8.05 -9.31
N LEU A 76 -28.37 -8.53 -8.34
CA LEU A 76 -28.35 -8.03 -6.95
C LEU A 76 -27.32 -6.90 -6.73
N TYR A 77 -26.61 -6.48 -7.77
CA TYR A 77 -25.60 -5.43 -7.69
C TYR A 77 -26.24 -4.03 -7.64
N PHE A 78 -25.53 -3.06 -7.07
CA PHE A 78 -25.99 -1.68 -7.01
C PHE A 78 -25.73 -0.98 -8.35
N HIS A 79 -26.64 -1.16 -9.31
CA HIS A 79 -26.52 -0.69 -10.69
C HIS A 79 -25.99 0.75 -10.84
N ASP A 80 -26.63 1.73 -10.21
CA ASP A 80 -26.25 3.14 -10.36
C ASP A 80 -24.84 3.44 -9.86
N TYR A 81 -24.41 2.76 -8.78
CA TYR A 81 -23.05 2.84 -8.28
C TYR A 81 -22.07 2.20 -9.26
N VAL A 82 -22.39 1.00 -9.76
CA VAL A 82 -21.53 0.22 -10.66
C VAL A 82 -21.26 0.99 -11.94
N VAL A 83 -22.29 1.52 -12.60
CA VAL A 83 -22.14 2.29 -13.84
C VAL A 83 -21.31 3.56 -13.61
N ALA A 84 -21.59 4.29 -12.51
CA ALA A 84 -20.98 5.58 -12.25
C ALA A 84 -19.53 5.52 -11.76
N TYR A 85 -19.18 4.54 -10.92
CA TYR A 85 -17.93 4.55 -10.13
C TYR A 85 -17.00 3.39 -10.38
N THR A 86 -17.32 2.55 -11.37
CA THR A 86 -16.44 1.47 -11.80
C THR A 86 -16.14 1.58 -13.29
N ASN A 87 -15.25 0.72 -13.77
CA ASN A 87 -14.99 0.56 -15.19
C ASN A 87 -15.99 -0.40 -15.88
N ALA A 88 -17.10 -0.78 -15.22
CA ALA A 88 -18.07 -1.75 -15.73
C ALA A 88 -18.56 -1.46 -17.16
N ALA A 89 -18.85 -0.19 -17.48
CA ALA A 89 -19.31 0.22 -18.80
C ALA A 89 -18.17 0.38 -19.83
N THR A 90 -16.91 0.35 -19.42
CA THR A 90 -15.78 0.51 -20.34
C THR A 90 -15.62 -0.72 -21.23
N ILE A 91 -15.37 -0.50 -22.51
CA ILE A 91 -15.21 -1.54 -23.53
C ILE A 91 -13.74 -1.98 -23.57
N VAL A 92 -13.51 -3.30 -23.55
CA VAL A 92 -12.17 -3.91 -23.68
C VAL A 92 -11.84 -4.15 -25.15
N GLY A 93 -10.59 -3.85 -25.55
CA GLY A 93 -10.10 -3.94 -26.92
C GLY A 93 -10.16 -5.35 -27.50
N GLU A 94 -10.16 -5.47 -28.83
CA GLU A 94 -10.59 -6.69 -29.53
C GLU A 94 -9.77 -7.94 -29.23
N ASP A 95 -8.48 -7.73 -28.99
CA ASP A 95 -7.46 -8.77 -28.82
C ASP A 95 -7.48 -9.48 -27.46
N PHE A 96 -8.27 -8.97 -26.50
CA PHE A 96 -8.43 -9.62 -25.20
C PHE A 96 -9.16 -10.96 -25.34
N ALA A 97 -8.55 -12.03 -24.83
CA ALA A 97 -9.19 -13.32 -24.63
C ALA A 97 -9.15 -13.73 -23.16
N ASP A 98 -10.28 -14.19 -22.63
CA ASP A 98 -10.42 -14.63 -21.25
C ASP A 98 -9.98 -16.08 -21.08
N THR A 99 -9.79 -16.49 -19.84
CA THR A 99 -9.59 -17.87 -19.39
C THR A 99 -10.67 -18.85 -19.83
N GLU A 100 -11.89 -18.38 -20.13
CA GLU A 100 -12.95 -19.19 -20.73
C GLU A 100 -12.68 -19.50 -22.21
N ASP A 101 -11.92 -18.65 -22.88
CA ASP A 101 -11.61 -18.77 -24.31
C ASP A 101 -10.32 -19.58 -24.53
N LEU A 102 -9.43 -19.65 -23.51
CA LEU A 102 -8.09 -20.24 -23.59
C LEU A 102 -7.78 -21.21 -22.42
N ASP A 103 -8.75 -22.03 -22.01
CA ASP A 103 -8.58 -23.16 -21.08
C ASP A 103 -7.82 -22.83 -19.77
N GLY A 104 -8.15 -21.69 -19.15
CA GLY A 104 -7.56 -21.26 -17.88
C GLY A 104 -6.38 -20.29 -18.00
N LEU A 105 -6.01 -19.88 -19.22
CA LEU A 105 -5.00 -18.85 -19.47
C LEU A 105 -5.65 -17.59 -20.05
N PHE A 106 -5.10 -16.41 -19.82
CA PHE A 106 -5.50 -15.21 -20.56
C PHE A 106 -4.72 -15.09 -21.88
N SER A 107 -5.14 -14.17 -22.76
CA SER A 107 -4.32 -13.79 -23.92
C SER A 107 -2.94 -13.28 -23.49
N GLY A 108 -1.91 -13.58 -24.30
CA GLY A 108 -0.54 -13.12 -24.07
C GLY A 108 0.34 -14.02 -23.20
N TYR A 109 -0.10 -15.22 -22.83
CA TYR A 109 0.75 -16.15 -22.06
C TYR A 109 1.92 -16.69 -22.89
N ASP A 110 3.13 -16.55 -22.37
CA ASP A 110 4.34 -17.20 -22.90
C ASP A 110 4.71 -18.42 -22.03
N PRO A 111 4.61 -19.65 -22.57
CA PRO A 111 4.90 -20.87 -21.83
C PRO A 111 6.39 -21.06 -21.51
N GLU A 112 7.31 -20.43 -22.24
CA GLU A 112 8.75 -20.56 -21.97
C GLU A 112 9.16 -19.74 -20.75
N SER A 113 8.69 -18.49 -20.66
CA SER A 113 8.98 -17.62 -19.52
C SER A 113 8.00 -17.77 -18.35
N GLY A 114 6.81 -18.32 -18.59
CA GLY A 114 5.74 -18.38 -17.59
C GLY A 114 5.14 -17.00 -17.27
N THR A 115 5.23 -16.05 -18.20
CA THR A 115 4.78 -14.66 -18.02
C THR A 115 3.70 -14.27 -19.03
N TYR A 116 3.06 -13.12 -18.81
CA TYR A 116 2.05 -12.57 -19.72
C TYR A 116 2.56 -11.29 -20.40
N ASP A 117 2.35 -11.19 -21.71
CA ASP A 117 2.26 -9.93 -22.43
C ASP A 117 0.83 -9.37 -22.27
N MET A 118 0.72 -8.27 -21.54
CA MET A 118 -0.57 -7.66 -21.19
C MET A 118 -1.06 -6.63 -22.22
N SER A 119 -0.39 -6.47 -23.36
CA SER A 119 -0.81 -5.50 -24.40
C SER A 119 -2.27 -5.66 -24.84
N SER A 120 -2.74 -6.91 -24.91
CA SER A 120 -4.14 -7.23 -25.23
C SER A 120 -5.14 -6.87 -24.12
N TRP A 121 -4.70 -6.59 -22.89
CA TRP A 121 -5.56 -6.29 -21.74
C TRP A 121 -5.87 -4.78 -21.65
N ALA A 122 -6.03 -4.13 -22.80
CA ALA A 122 -6.26 -2.70 -22.93
C ALA A 122 -7.74 -2.38 -23.15
N TYR A 123 -8.15 -1.16 -22.82
CA TYR A 123 -9.46 -0.65 -23.20
C TYR A 123 -9.49 -0.27 -24.68
N ALA A 124 -10.67 -0.40 -25.29
CA ALA A 124 -10.90 0.10 -26.64
C ALA A 124 -10.83 1.64 -26.65
N VAL A 125 -10.03 2.17 -27.56
CA VAL A 125 -9.85 3.60 -27.81
C VAL A 125 -10.59 3.96 -29.10
N ARG A 126 -11.15 5.17 -29.20
CA ARG A 126 -11.71 5.65 -30.47
C ARG A 126 -10.57 6.05 -31.40
N GLU A 127 -10.50 5.50 -32.61
CA GLU A 127 -9.72 6.12 -33.68
C GLU A 127 -10.30 7.51 -33.96
N GLU A 128 -9.49 8.57 -33.89
CA GLU A 128 -9.95 9.91 -34.23
C GLU A 128 -10.17 10.03 -35.74
N ALA A 129 -11.31 10.60 -36.12
CA ALA A 129 -11.48 11.13 -37.48
C ALA A 129 -10.54 12.34 -37.65
N PRO A 130 -9.88 12.50 -38.82
CA PRO A 130 -8.94 13.61 -39.00
C PRO A 130 -9.69 14.95 -38.93
N GLY A 131 -9.42 15.75 -37.89
CA GLY A 131 -9.93 17.12 -37.78
C GLY A 131 -10.42 17.61 -36.41
N GLU A 132 -10.43 16.77 -35.36
CA GLU A 132 -10.74 17.21 -33.98
C GLU A 132 -9.48 17.24 -33.09
N GLY A 133 -8.37 17.76 -33.62
CA GLY A 133 -7.14 17.96 -32.85
C GLY A 133 -7.27 19.14 -31.89
N ILE A 134 -7.05 18.89 -30.60
CA ILE A 134 -6.52 19.91 -29.69
C ILE A 134 -5.02 19.99 -30.02
N GLU A 135 -4.50 21.20 -30.27
CA GLU A 135 -3.09 21.42 -30.62
C GLU A 135 -2.17 20.68 -29.63
N GLU A 136 -1.44 19.70 -30.16
CA GLU A 136 -0.23 19.17 -29.53
C GLU A 136 0.73 20.36 -29.33
N PRO A 137 1.30 20.58 -28.14
CA PRO A 137 2.38 21.54 -28.00
C PRO A 137 3.57 21.00 -28.80
N ASP A 138 4.03 21.78 -29.80
CA ASP A 138 5.20 21.50 -30.64
C ASP A 138 6.35 20.91 -29.81
N GLY A 139 6.54 19.61 -29.93
CA GLY A 139 7.55 18.83 -29.22
C GLY A 139 7.77 17.51 -29.96
N ASP A 140 8.82 17.52 -30.79
CA ASP A 140 9.46 16.39 -31.49
C ASP A 140 8.86 15.00 -31.18
N THR A 141 7.88 14.57 -31.98
CA THR A 141 7.31 13.22 -31.94
C THR A 141 8.26 12.23 -32.61
N ASP A 142 9.41 12.02 -31.99
CA ASP A 142 10.31 10.89 -32.25
C ASP A 142 10.54 10.15 -30.92
N ALA A 143 9.45 9.81 -30.22
CA ALA A 143 9.50 8.86 -29.12
C ALA A 143 9.69 7.44 -29.72
N PRO A 144 10.83 6.77 -29.47
CA PRO A 144 11.07 5.46 -30.03
C PRO A 144 10.14 4.42 -29.38
N ASP A 145 9.60 3.54 -30.21
CA ASP A 145 8.84 2.32 -29.86
C ASP A 145 9.67 1.40 -28.95
N ARG A 146 9.75 1.72 -27.65
CA ARG A 146 10.57 1.02 -26.66
C ARG A 146 9.70 0.35 -25.58
N SER A 147 9.79 -0.98 -25.61
CA SER A 147 9.38 -2.01 -24.66
C SER A 147 7.92 -2.03 -24.16
N LYS A 148 7.02 -2.50 -25.05
CA LYS A 148 5.71 -3.10 -24.70
C LYS A 148 5.80 -4.44 -23.94
N LYS A 149 6.91 -4.71 -23.23
CA LYS A 149 7.09 -5.91 -22.40
C LYS A 149 6.87 -5.55 -20.93
N GLU A 150 5.69 -5.04 -20.61
CA GLU A 150 5.32 -4.82 -19.21
C GLU A 150 4.99 -6.17 -18.56
N ARG A 151 5.93 -6.65 -17.74
CA ARG A 151 5.72 -7.82 -16.88
C ARG A 151 4.93 -7.35 -15.66
N ALA A 152 3.69 -7.80 -15.47
CA ALA A 152 3.03 -7.61 -14.18
C ALA A 152 3.61 -8.59 -13.15
N SER A 153 4.85 -8.36 -12.72
CA SER A 153 5.20 -8.75 -11.36
C SER A 153 4.65 -7.65 -10.44
N GLY A 154 3.92 -8.01 -9.38
CA GLY A 154 3.39 -7.05 -8.40
C GLY A 154 4.46 -6.25 -7.65
N HIS A 155 5.73 -6.41 -8.03
CA HIS A 155 6.90 -5.71 -7.49
C HIS A 155 7.31 -4.51 -8.34
N GLU A 156 6.89 -4.42 -9.61
CA GLU A 156 7.37 -3.38 -10.55
C GLU A 156 6.53 -2.09 -10.50
N ARG A 157 5.26 -2.18 -10.10
CA ARG A 157 4.38 -1.01 -9.98
C ARG A 157 4.28 -0.57 -8.52
N GLY A 158 4.33 0.75 -8.29
CA GLY A 158 4.12 1.35 -6.97
C GLY A 158 2.68 1.17 -6.46
N ALA A 159 2.13 2.15 -5.75
CA ALA A 159 0.69 2.11 -5.39
C ALA A 159 -0.24 2.50 -6.56
N SER A 160 0.30 2.91 -7.70
CA SER A 160 -0.46 3.17 -8.92
C SER A 160 -0.82 1.86 -9.64
N GLY A 161 -1.97 1.87 -10.34
CA GLY A 161 -2.23 0.89 -11.39
C GLY A 161 -1.37 1.16 -12.62
N ALA A 162 -1.56 0.40 -13.70
CA ALA A 162 -0.97 0.76 -15.00
C ALA A 162 -1.34 2.22 -15.34
N PRO A 163 -0.39 3.06 -15.79
CA PRO A 163 -0.75 4.35 -16.35
C PRO A 163 -1.68 4.11 -17.54
N LEU A 164 -2.67 4.99 -17.71
CA LEU A 164 -3.45 5.03 -18.93
C LEU A 164 -2.81 6.06 -19.84
N GLU A 165 -2.61 5.70 -21.11
CA GLU A 165 -2.10 6.63 -22.11
C GLU A 165 -2.96 7.90 -22.15
N HIS A 166 -4.30 7.77 -22.08
CA HIS A 166 -5.22 8.88 -21.90
C HIS A 166 -6.52 8.48 -21.18
N ALA A 167 -7.26 9.46 -20.64
CA ALA A 167 -8.51 9.23 -19.94
C ALA A 167 -9.74 8.92 -20.83
N ARG A 168 -9.62 8.97 -22.16
CA ARG A 168 -10.72 8.72 -23.10
C ARG A 168 -10.82 7.21 -23.39
N VAL A 169 -11.92 6.57 -23.01
CA VAL A 169 -12.15 5.14 -23.28
C VAL A 169 -13.55 4.94 -23.86
N MET A 170 -13.72 3.96 -24.74
CA MET A 170 -15.06 3.60 -25.23
C MET A 170 -15.90 3.02 -24.09
N ARG A 171 -17.17 3.43 -24.02
CA ARG A 171 -18.10 3.01 -22.97
C ARG A 171 -19.49 2.72 -23.54
N ASP A 172 -20.14 1.69 -22.99
CA ASP A 172 -21.57 1.42 -23.12
C ASP A 172 -22.23 1.45 -21.73
N GLU A 173 -22.88 2.56 -21.42
CA GLU A 173 -23.55 2.77 -20.12
C GLU A 173 -24.78 1.85 -19.93
N THR A 174 -25.26 1.18 -20.98
CA THR A 174 -26.34 0.17 -20.87
C THR A 174 -25.84 -1.19 -20.39
N LEU A 175 -24.51 -1.38 -20.36
CA LEU A 175 -23.82 -2.63 -19.99
C LEU A 175 -24.22 -3.83 -20.87
N GLN A 176 -24.73 -3.61 -22.09
CA GLN A 176 -25.21 -4.68 -22.97
C GLN A 176 -24.15 -5.14 -23.96
N ASP A 177 -23.21 -4.27 -24.33
CA ASP A 177 -22.11 -4.65 -25.22
C ASP A 177 -21.30 -5.81 -24.59
N PRO A 178 -21.10 -6.92 -25.33
CA PRO A 178 -20.47 -8.13 -24.81
C PRO A 178 -19.00 -7.94 -24.40
N ARG A 179 -18.38 -6.83 -24.81
CA ARG A 179 -17.01 -6.44 -24.49
C ARG A 179 -16.91 -5.40 -23.39
N THR A 180 -18.02 -4.95 -22.82
CA THR A 180 -17.98 -4.20 -21.57
C THR A 180 -17.29 -5.04 -20.49
N VAL A 181 -16.51 -4.40 -19.62
CA VAL A 181 -15.92 -5.07 -18.45
C VAL A 181 -16.99 -5.81 -17.66
N PHE A 182 -18.20 -5.25 -17.54
CA PHE A 182 -19.32 -5.90 -16.87
C PHE A 182 -19.68 -7.27 -17.48
N GLN A 183 -19.87 -7.35 -18.80
CA GLN A 183 -20.22 -8.61 -19.47
C GLN A 183 -19.07 -9.61 -19.43
N ILE A 184 -17.83 -9.15 -19.54
CA ILE A 184 -16.64 -10.00 -19.40
C ILE A 184 -16.56 -10.60 -17.98
N VAL A 185 -16.69 -9.78 -16.94
CA VAL A 185 -16.70 -10.24 -15.54
C VAL A 185 -17.86 -11.21 -15.29
N LYS A 186 -19.05 -10.93 -15.81
CA LYS A 186 -20.21 -11.84 -15.71
C LYS A 186 -19.94 -13.19 -16.37
N ARG A 187 -19.30 -13.19 -17.56
CA ARG A 187 -18.89 -14.43 -18.25
C ARG A 187 -17.82 -15.19 -17.46
N HIS A 188 -16.76 -14.50 -17.02
CA HIS A 188 -15.63 -15.06 -16.27
C HIS A 188 -16.09 -15.79 -15.00
N TYR A 189 -16.94 -15.16 -14.20
CA TYR A 189 -17.36 -15.72 -12.92
C TYR A 189 -18.48 -16.76 -13.00
N ARG A 190 -19.12 -16.95 -14.16
CA ARG A 190 -20.24 -17.90 -14.34
C ARG A 190 -19.90 -19.33 -13.91
N ARG A 191 -18.64 -19.76 -14.08
CA ARG A 191 -18.16 -21.10 -13.72
C ARG A 191 -18.15 -21.38 -12.21
N TYR A 192 -18.15 -20.34 -11.38
CA TYR A 192 -18.10 -20.47 -9.93
C TYR A 192 -19.50 -20.69 -9.38
N THR A 193 -19.96 -21.94 -9.39
CA THR A 193 -21.28 -22.31 -8.87
C THR A 193 -21.22 -22.61 -7.38
N ARG A 194 -22.36 -22.60 -6.70
CA ARG A 194 -22.44 -23.02 -5.29
C ARG A 194 -22.04 -24.50 -5.11
N GLU A 195 -22.27 -25.35 -6.11
CA GLU A 195 -21.81 -26.74 -6.10
C GLU A 195 -20.28 -26.81 -6.14
N MET A 196 -19.62 -25.94 -6.92
CA MET A 196 -18.16 -25.81 -6.89
C MET A 196 -17.67 -25.35 -5.52
N VAL A 197 -18.38 -24.43 -4.85
CA VAL A 197 -18.06 -24.02 -3.47
C VAL A 197 -18.15 -25.21 -2.53
N ARG A 198 -19.18 -26.05 -2.61
CA ARG A 198 -19.27 -27.28 -1.81
C ARG A 198 -18.10 -28.21 -2.07
N ASP A 199 -17.81 -28.49 -3.34
CA ASP A 199 -16.83 -29.51 -3.74
C ASP A 199 -15.38 -29.05 -3.49
N VAL A 200 -15.11 -27.75 -3.64
CA VAL A 200 -13.76 -27.18 -3.50
C VAL A 200 -13.56 -26.54 -2.12
N CYS A 201 -14.49 -25.75 -1.62
CA CYS A 201 -14.30 -25.07 -0.34
C CYS A 201 -14.69 -25.94 0.86
N GLY A 202 -15.52 -26.98 0.65
CA GLY A 202 -16.09 -27.79 1.73
C GLY A 202 -17.24 -27.11 2.46
N ILE A 203 -17.83 -26.07 1.89
CA ILE A 203 -18.91 -25.29 2.51
C ILE A 203 -20.27 -25.88 2.08
N PRO A 204 -21.16 -26.25 3.01
CA PRO A 204 -22.52 -26.71 2.67
C PRO A 204 -23.30 -25.69 1.85
N LEU A 205 -24.18 -26.16 0.95
CA LEU A 205 -24.94 -25.29 0.05
C LEU A 205 -25.82 -24.30 0.81
N GLU A 206 -26.45 -24.78 1.88
CA GLU A 206 -27.33 -23.97 2.74
C GLU A 206 -26.54 -22.85 3.43
N LEU A 207 -25.30 -23.13 3.82
CA LEU A 207 -24.42 -22.15 4.45
C LEU A 207 -23.90 -21.13 3.44
N PHE A 208 -23.61 -21.57 2.20
CA PHE A 208 -23.31 -20.64 1.11
C PHE A 208 -24.50 -19.73 0.79
N ASP A 209 -25.71 -20.30 0.67
CA ASP A 209 -26.93 -19.55 0.37
C ASP A 209 -27.22 -18.52 1.49
N GLU A 210 -27.00 -18.88 2.76
CA GLU A 210 -27.12 -17.98 3.91
C GLU A 210 -26.18 -16.77 3.80
N ILE A 211 -24.89 -16.99 3.54
CA ILE A 211 -23.92 -15.88 3.46
C ILE A 211 -24.08 -15.06 2.18
N ALA A 212 -24.46 -15.69 1.08
CA ALA A 212 -24.75 -15.01 -0.18
C ALA A 212 -25.93 -14.05 -0.01
N ALA A 213 -27.03 -14.51 0.62
CA ALA A 213 -28.17 -13.67 0.96
C ALA A 213 -27.78 -12.55 1.93
N ALA A 214 -27.05 -12.87 3.00
CA ALA A 214 -26.61 -11.88 3.98
C ALA A 214 -25.74 -10.78 3.35
N ILE A 215 -24.89 -11.09 2.37
CA ILE A 215 -24.11 -10.06 1.66
C ILE A 215 -25.02 -9.31 0.69
N ALA A 216 -25.83 -10.02 -0.11
CA ALA A 216 -26.71 -9.45 -1.13
C ALA A 216 -27.71 -8.42 -0.58
N GLU A 217 -28.30 -8.69 0.58
CA GLU A 217 -29.23 -7.79 1.28
C GLU A 217 -28.63 -6.42 1.65
N ASN A 218 -27.31 -6.31 1.61
CA ASN A 218 -26.58 -5.08 1.90
C ASN A 218 -26.09 -4.37 0.64
N SER A 219 -26.62 -4.74 -0.53
CA SER A 219 -26.51 -3.96 -1.76
C SER A 219 -27.37 -2.69 -1.70
N GLY A 220 -27.01 -1.69 -2.50
CA GLY A 220 -27.86 -0.53 -2.73
C GLY A 220 -27.64 0.62 -1.75
N ARG A 221 -28.66 1.47 -1.64
CA ARG A 221 -28.58 2.83 -1.08
C ARG A 221 -28.45 2.92 0.45
N GLU A 222 -29.07 2.00 1.18
CA GLU A 222 -29.30 2.14 2.63
C GLU A 222 -28.35 1.34 3.52
N ARG A 223 -27.71 0.31 2.95
CA ARG A 223 -26.96 -0.70 3.70
C ARG A 223 -25.56 -0.88 3.13
N THR A 224 -24.65 -1.37 3.96
CA THR A 224 -23.26 -1.67 3.55
C THR A 224 -22.69 -2.90 4.23
N THR A 225 -21.90 -3.68 3.48
CA THR A 225 -21.07 -4.77 4.01
C THR A 225 -19.63 -4.32 4.15
N CYS A 226 -18.99 -4.61 5.29
CA CYS A 226 -17.57 -4.42 5.53
C CYS A 226 -16.84 -5.76 5.47
N PHE A 227 -15.81 -5.88 4.64
CA PHE A 227 -14.88 -7.01 4.70
C PHE A 227 -13.70 -6.68 5.60
N ALA A 228 -13.24 -7.63 6.40
CA ALA A 228 -12.04 -7.52 7.22
C ALA A 228 -11.14 -8.74 6.98
N TYR A 229 -9.89 -8.50 6.56
CA TYR A 229 -8.92 -9.55 6.27
C TYR A 229 -7.52 -9.16 6.76
N ALA A 230 -6.63 -10.13 6.89
CA ALA A 230 -5.21 -9.94 7.21
C ALA A 230 -4.36 -11.02 6.48
N LEU A 231 -3.57 -11.79 7.22
CA LEU A 231 -2.62 -12.75 6.66
C LEU A 231 -3.25 -13.95 5.95
N GLY A 232 -4.46 -14.35 6.35
CA GLY A 232 -5.14 -15.53 5.81
C GLY A 232 -5.52 -15.39 4.33
N TRP A 233 -5.47 -14.18 3.75
CA TRP A 233 -5.54 -13.99 2.31
C TRP A 233 -4.18 -13.72 1.67
N THR A 234 -3.28 -13.00 2.34
CA THR A 234 -2.06 -12.50 1.71
C THR A 234 -0.95 -13.54 1.58
N GLN A 235 -0.92 -14.58 2.43
CA GLN A 235 0.16 -15.58 2.47
C GLN A 235 -0.11 -16.78 1.55
N HIS A 236 -0.52 -16.49 0.32
CA HIS A 236 -0.77 -17.45 -0.74
C HIS A 236 -0.18 -16.94 -2.05
N SER A 237 0.22 -17.83 -2.96
CA SER A 237 0.63 -17.45 -4.33
C SER A 237 -0.47 -16.67 -5.07
N LEU A 238 -1.74 -16.91 -4.73
CA LEU A 238 -2.91 -16.22 -5.28
C LEU A 238 -3.46 -15.11 -4.38
N GLY A 239 -2.72 -14.70 -3.34
CA GLY A 239 -3.27 -13.80 -2.30
C GLY A 239 -3.78 -12.46 -2.84
N ALA A 240 -3.05 -11.88 -3.79
CA ALA A 240 -3.51 -10.67 -4.49
C ALA A 240 -4.85 -10.89 -5.22
N GLN A 241 -5.08 -12.08 -5.79
CA GLN A 241 -6.31 -12.42 -6.49
C GLN A 241 -7.50 -12.57 -5.54
N PHE A 242 -7.28 -13.09 -4.33
CA PHE A 242 -8.33 -13.18 -3.31
C PHE A 242 -8.82 -11.77 -2.94
N ILE A 243 -7.88 -10.85 -2.73
CA ILE A 243 -8.17 -9.45 -2.41
C ILE A 243 -8.85 -8.75 -3.60
N ARG A 244 -8.40 -9.01 -4.85
CA ARG A 244 -9.07 -8.48 -6.06
C ARG A 244 -10.52 -8.96 -6.17
N ALA A 245 -10.80 -10.24 -5.92
CA ALA A 245 -12.16 -10.77 -5.96
C ALA A 245 -13.05 -10.11 -4.89
N ALA A 246 -12.55 -9.94 -3.66
CA ALA A 246 -13.27 -9.21 -2.62
C ALA A 246 -13.52 -7.74 -3.00
N ALA A 247 -12.57 -7.08 -3.68
CA ALA A 247 -12.73 -5.72 -4.16
C ALA A 247 -13.78 -5.62 -5.27
N ILE A 248 -13.80 -6.56 -6.23
CA ILE A 248 -14.84 -6.65 -7.27
C ILE A 248 -16.21 -6.79 -6.61
N LEU A 249 -16.35 -7.72 -5.66
CA LEU A 249 -17.60 -7.90 -4.93
C LEU A 249 -18.02 -6.59 -4.23
N GLN A 250 -17.12 -5.94 -3.49
CA GLN A 250 -17.44 -4.69 -2.79
C GLN A 250 -17.81 -3.53 -3.74
N LEU A 251 -17.26 -3.50 -4.96
CA LEU A 251 -17.64 -2.53 -5.99
C LEU A 251 -19.03 -2.84 -6.57
N LEU A 252 -19.33 -4.12 -6.85
CA LEU A 252 -20.66 -4.56 -7.30
C LEU A 252 -21.76 -4.22 -6.29
N MET A 253 -21.47 -4.41 -5.01
CA MET A 253 -22.39 -4.10 -3.92
C MET A 253 -22.48 -2.59 -3.62
N GLY A 254 -21.59 -1.78 -4.21
CA GLY A 254 -21.49 -0.35 -3.98
C GLY A 254 -21.07 0.01 -2.56
N ASN A 255 -20.18 -0.78 -1.94
CA ASN A 255 -19.75 -0.63 -0.55
C ASN A 255 -18.51 0.27 -0.38
N MET A 256 -17.74 0.52 -1.44
CA MET A 256 -16.51 1.31 -1.35
C MET A 256 -16.81 2.80 -1.11
N GLY A 257 -16.00 3.45 -0.27
CA GLY A 257 -16.16 4.88 0.04
C GLY A 257 -17.31 5.25 0.99
N ARG A 258 -18.12 4.27 1.43
CA ARG A 258 -19.31 4.51 2.26
C ARG A 258 -19.10 4.11 3.72
N PRO A 259 -19.73 4.81 4.69
CA PRO A 259 -19.71 4.41 6.09
C PRO A 259 -20.16 2.96 6.29
N GLY A 260 -19.38 2.19 7.06
CA GLY A 260 -19.69 0.78 7.33
C GLY A 260 -19.44 -0.18 6.16
N GLY A 261 -18.98 0.32 5.02
CA GLY A 261 -18.57 -0.49 3.87
C GLY A 261 -17.06 -0.66 3.79
N GLY A 262 -16.56 -0.83 2.56
CA GLY A 262 -15.15 -0.92 2.24
C GLY A 262 -14.49 -2.24 2.63
N ILE A 263 -13.18 -2.28 2.46
CA ILE A 263 -12.34 -3.42 2.83
C ILE A 263 -11.34 -2.94 3.87
N MET A 264 -11.44 -3.49 5.07
CA MET A 264 -10.53 -3.28 6.17
C MET A 264 -9.41 -4.32 6.09
N ALA A 265 -8.37 -4.00 5.31
CA ALA A 265 -7.12 -4.72 5.35
C ALA A 265 -6.44 -4.42 6.70
N LEU A 266 -6.51 -5.35 7.64
CA LEU A 266 -5.99 -5.16 9.00
C LEU A 266 -4.48 -5.35 8.99
N ARG A 267 -3.75 -4.26 9.24
CA ARG A 267 -2.29 -4.25 9.26
C ARG A 267 -1.76 -4.98 10.51
N GLY A 268 -0.58 -5.57 10.39
CA GLY A 268 0.09 -6.33 11.46
C GLY A 268 0.80 -5.46 12.49
N HIS A 269 2.11 -5.26 12.34
CA HIS A 269 2.90 -4.42 13.25
C HIS A 269 2.34 -3.00 13.36
N ALA A 270 2.54 -2.38 14.52
CA ALA A 270 1.93 -1.09 14.88
C ALA A 270 2.14 0.03 13.84
N SER A 271 3.30 0.04 13.17
CA SER A 271 3.65 1.04 12.15
C SER A 271 4.02 0.43 10.80
N ILE A 272 3.55 -0.79 10.49
CA ILE A 272 3.82 -1.41 9.17
C ILE A 272 3.29 -0.55 8.02
N GLN A 273 2.19 0.19 8.26
CA GLN A 273 1.69 1.16 7.30
C GLN A 273 2.71 2.27 7.07
N GLY A 274 3.26 2.85 8.14
CA GLY A 274 4.25 3.93 8.04
C GLY A 274 5.56 3.49 7.40
N SER A 275 6.02 2.25 7.67
CA SER A 275 7.20 1.68 7.00
C SER A 275 6.94 1.20 5.57
N THR A 276 5.70 1.27 5.08
CA THR A 276 5.37 1.14 3.66
C THR A 276 5.21 2.52 3.02
N ASP A 277 4.64 3.49 3.74
CA ASP A 277 4.48 4.89 3.31
C ASP A 277 5.84 5.57 3.10
N ILE A 278 6.76 5.35 4.04
CA ILE A 278 8.18 5.67 3.96
C ILE A 278 8.90 4.31 3.96
N PRO A 279 9.20 3.78 2.77
CA PRO A 279 9.36 2.36 2.58
C PRO A 279 10.65 1.81 3.16
N THR A 280 10.52 0.69 3.86
CA THR A 280 11.61 -0.29 4.10
C THR A 280 11.49 -1.45 3.10
N LEU A 281 11.02 -1.17 1.89
CA LEU A 281 10.78 -2.10 0.80
C LEU A 281 11.71 -1.74 -0.37
N PHE A 282 12.23 -2.72 -1.07
CA PHE A 282 13.23 -2.48 -2.12
C PHE A 282 12.66 -1.74 -3.35
N ASN A 283 11.36 -1.82 -3.59
CA ASN A 283 10.73 -1.38 -4.84
C ASN A 283 10.00 -0.05 -4.76
N LEU A 284 10.11 0.67 -3.64
CA LEU A 284 9.39 1.92 -3.42
C LEU A 284 10.31 3.01 -2.87
N LEU A 285 10.04 4.24 -3.26
CA LEU A 285 10.45 5.49 -2.64
C LEU A 285 9.29 6.06 -1.79
N PRO A 286 9.55 7.01 -0.86
CA PRO A 286 8.52 7.61 -0.03
C PRO A 286 7.29 8.12 -0.81
N GLY A 287 6.10 7.87 -0.25
CA GLY A 287 4.85 8.23 -0.89
C GLY A 287 4.47 7.33 -2.07
N TYR A 288 4.99 6.09 -2.10
CA TYR A 288 4.68 5.07 -3.09
C TYR A 288 5.14 5.38 -4.53
N LEU A 289 6.08 6.30 -4.68
CA LEU A 289 6.84 6.46 -5.91
C LEU A 289 7.61 5.15 -6.17
N PRO A 290 7.67 4.62 -7.40
CA PRO A 290 8.42 3.40 -7.67
C PRO A 290 9.93 3.65 -7.54
N MET A 291 10.69 2.61 -7.20
CA MET A 291 12.15 2.68 -7.28
C MET A 291 12.59 2.66 -8.75
N PRO A 292 13.56 3.49 -9.20
CA PRO A 292 14.04 3.43 -10.57
C PRO A 292 14.69 2.08 -10.90
N MET A 293 14.63 1.68 -12.17
CA MET A 293 15.17 0.40 -12.66
C MET A 293 16.24 0.65 -13.71
N ALA A 294 17.32 -0.14 -13.68
CA ALA A 294 18.43 0.01 -14.59
C ALA A 294 18.04 -0.42 -16.01
N GLY A 295 18.33 0.40 -17.02
CA GLY A 295 17.98 0.14 -18.42
C GLY A 295 16.53 0.49 -18.80
N GLU A 296 15.71 0.91 -17.84
CA GLU A 296 14.34 1.40 -18.06
C GLU A 296 14.19 2.86 -17.63
N HIS A 297 14.80 3.23 -16.50
CA HIS A 297 14.71 4.57 -15.91
C HIS A 297 16.10 5.21 -15.85
N ASP A 298 16.77 5.30 -17.01
CA ASP A 298 18.14 5.82 -17.11
C ASP A 298 18.17 7.35 -16.94
N THR A 299 17.09 8.05 -17.31
CA THR A 299 16.90 9.48 -17.08
C THR A 299 15.69 9.76 -16.17
N LEU A 300 15.61 10.98 -15.62
CA LEU A 300 14.42 11.43 -14.87
C LEU A 300 13.17 11.46 -15.75
N GLU A 301 13.33 11.79 -17.04
CA GLU A 301 12.23 11.81 -18.01
C GLU A 301 11.63 10.42 -18.21
N ASP A 302 12.47 9.41 -18.47
CA ASP A 302 12.05 8.01 -18.63
C ASP A 302 11.30 7.52 -17.37
N TYR A 303 11.84 7.84 -16.20
CA TYR A 303 11.24 7.51 -14.92
C TYR A 303 9.84 8.13 -14.75
N LEU A 304 9.69 9.42 -15.03
CA LEU A 304 8.42 10.12 -14.87
C LEU A 304 7.37 9.63 -15.88
N ALA A 305 7.78 9.32 -17.12
CA ALA A 305 6.90 8.77 -18.14
C ALA A 305 6.32 7.41 -17.75
N SER A 306 7.05 6.59 -16.98
CA SER A 306 6.56 5.30 -16.45
C SER A 306 5.45 5.43 -15.39
N ILE A 307 5.38 6.59 -14.72
CA ILE A 307 4.43 6.84 -13.62
C ILE A 307 3.21 7.58 -14.12
N ALA A 308 3.42 8.52 -15.06
CA ALA A 308 2.42 9.49 -15.42
C ALA A 308 2.35 9.81 -16.91
N SER A 309 1.12 9.86 -17.43
CA SER A 309 0.80 10.50 -18.70
C SER A 309 0.11 11.86 -18.45
N PRO A 310 0.45 12.94 -19.18
CA PRO A 310 -0.27 14.21 -19.11
C PRO A 310 -1.75 14.11 -19.49
N LEU A 311 -2.14 13.08 -20.25
CA LEU A 311 -3.52 12.88 -20.73
C LEU A 311 -4.38 12.02 -19.79
N GLN A 312 -3.78 11.44 -18.75
CA GLN A 312 -4.50 10.66 -17.76
C GLN A 312 -5.15 11.55 -16.69
N LYS A 313 -6.09 10.98 -15.93
CA LYS A 313 -6.71 11.65 -14.78
C LYS A 313 -6.21 11.01 -13.48
N GLY A 314 -6.05 11.83 -12.44
CA GLY A 314 -5.72 11.36 -11.09
C GLY A 314 -4.49 12.08 -10.53
N TYR A 315 -4.22 11.90 -9.24
CA TYR A 315 -3.12 12.59 -8.58
C TYR A 315 -1.72 12.13 -9.01
N TRP A 316 -1.61 10.97 -9.68
CA TRP A 316 -0.33 10.51 -10.20
C TRP A 316 0.20 11.37 -11.36
N THR A 317 -0.62 12.22 -12.00
CA THR A 317 -0.11 13.21 -12.98
C THR A 317 0.88 14.20 -12.35
N GLU A 318 0.83 14.37 -11.02
CA GLU A 318 1.71 15.25 -10.27
C GLU A 318 3.01 14.54 -9.81
N ALA A 319 3.30 13.34 -10.30
CA ALA A 319 4.55 12.63 -10.02
C ALA A 319 5.82 13.48 -10.25
N PRO A 320 5.90 14.37 -11.26
CA PRO A 320 7.02 15.29 -11.40
C PRO A 320 7.20 16.21 -10.18
N ALA A 321 6.12 16.75 -9.63
CA ALA A 321 6.17 17.60 -8.43
C ALA A 321 6.59 16.79 -7.20
N TYR A 322 6.03 15.59 -7.01
CA TYR A 322 6.36 14.75 -5.86
C TYR A 322 7.81 14.26 -5.89
N THR A 323 8.31 13.90 -7.08
CA THR A 323 9.70 13.44 -7.28
C THR A 323 10.68 14.58 -7.04
N ALA A 324 10.47 15.75 -7.64
CA ALA A 324 11.33 16.91 -7.43
C ALA A 324 11.36 17.33 -5.95
N SER A 325 10.20 17.42 -5.29
CA SER A 325 10.14 17.76 -3.87
C SER A 325 10.85 16.75 -2.96
N LEU A 326 10.77 15.45 -3.26
CA LEU A 326 11.50 14.41 -2.52
C LEU A 326 13.01 14.57 -2.69
N LEU A 327 13.48 14.73 -3.93
CA LEU A 327 14.90 14.91 -4.21
C LEU A 327 15.47 16.19 -3.61
N LYS A 328 14.69 17.29 -3.63
CA LYS A 328 15.02 18.53 -2.91
C LYS A 328 15.08 18.34 -1.40
N ALA A 329 14.25 17.49 -0.81
CA ALA A 329 14.32 17.17 0.62
C ALA A 329 15.63 16.43 0.96
N TRP A 330 16.05 15.48 0.12
CA TRP A 330 17.26 14.68 0.35
C TRP A 330 18.57 15.36 0.01
N PHE A 331 18.63 16.17 -1.05
CA PHE A 331 19.91 16.72 -1.54
C PHE A 331 19.97 18.25 -1.47
N GLY A 332 18.93 18.90 -0.94
CA GLY A 332 18.94 20.33 -0.63
C GLY A 332 19.35 21.20 -1.82
N GLU A 333 20.39 22.00 -1.63
CA GLU A 333 20.93 22.89 -2.67
C GLU A 333 21.63 22.15 -3.82
N ALA A 334 22.13 20.93 -3.60
CA ALA A 334 22.80 20.14 -4.63
C ALA A 334 21.83 19.67 -5.72
N ALA A 335 20.57 19.43 -5.36
CA ALA A 335 19.50 19.11 -6.30
C ALA A 335 19.03 20.37 -7.03
N THR A 336 19.50 20.58 -8.25
CA THR A 336 19.07 21.70 -9.12
C THR A 336 18.30 21.17 -10.32
N ARG A 337 17.64 22.06 -11.06
CA ARG A 337 16.90 21.63 -12.26
C ARG A 337 17.85 21.14 -13.36
N GLU A 338 19.05 21.71 -13.44
CA GLU A 338 20.04 21.43 -14.47
C GLU A 338 20.69 20.05 -14.33
N ASN A 339 20.62 19.43 -13.15
CA ASN A 339 21.14 18.09 -12.88
C ASN A 339 20.03 17.10 -12.52
N ASP A 340 18.81 17.35 -12.99
CA ASP A 340 17.63 16.53 -12.72
C ASP A 340 17.42 16.25 -11.24
N PHE A 341 17.67 17.25 -10.40
CA PHE A 341 17.56 17.20 -8.95
C PHE A 341 18.40 16.08 -8.31
N CYS A 342 19.57 15.77 -8.89
CA CYS A 342 20.41 14.64 -8.49
C CYS A 342 19.71 13.28 -8.63
N PHE A 343 18.80 13.10 -9.59
CA PHE A 343 18.13 11.81 -9.80
C PHE A 343 19.11 10.64 -10.00
N ASP A 344 20.26 10.89 -10.62
CA ASP A 344 21.32 9.90 -10.83
C ASP A 344 22.04 9.46 -9.54
N TYR A 345 21.79 10.13 -8.41
CA TYR A 345 22.28 9.68 -7.10
C TYR A 345 21.49 8.48 -6.56
N LEU A 346 20.28 8.24 -7.09
CA LEU A 346 19.46 7.11 -6.67
C LEU A 346 20.02 5.79 -7.22
N PRO A 347 20.12 4.74 -6.38
CA PRO A 347 20.43 3.41 -6.89
C PRO A 347 19.27 2.92 -7.77
N ARG A 348 19.60 2.16 -8.81
CA ARG A 348 18.60 1.58 -9.72
C ARG A 348 18.49 0.08 -9.50
N LEU A 349 17.26 -0.45 -9.50
CA LEU A 349 17.02 -1.89 -9.35
C LEU A 349 17.50 -2.64 -10.59
N THR A 350 18.08 -3.80 -10.34
CA THR A 350 18.48 -4.78 -11.38
C THR A 350 17.55 -6.00 -11.41
N GLY A 351 16.53 -6.01 -10.57
CA GLY A 351 15.59 -7.12 -10.42
C GLY A 351 14.92 -7.12 -9.04
N ALA A 352 14.32 -8.26 -8.68
CA ALA A 352 13.69 -8.43 -7.38
C ALA A 352 14.74 -8.61 -6.28
N HIS A 353 14.70 -7.75 -5.26
CA HIS A 353 15.59 -7.79 -4.10
C HIS A 353 14.81 -8.01 -2.80
N GLY A 354 13.81 -8.89 -2.87
CA GLY A 354 13.01 -9.30 -1.72
C GLY A 354 13.74 -10.25 -0.79
N THR A 355 13.13 -10.56 0.36
CA THR A 355 13.75 -11.37 1.43
C THR A 355 14.37 -12.67 0.93
N TYR A 356 13.66 -13.46 0.10
CA TYR A 356 14.18 -14.75 -0.35
C TYR A 356 15.27 -14.61 -1.42
N GLN A 357 15.18 -13.61 -2.30
CA GLN A 357 16.23 -13.32 -3.28
C GLN A 357 17.52 -12.91 -2.56
N SER A 358 17.43 -12.01 -1.57
CA SER A 358 18.60 -11.64 -0.77
C SER A 358 19.21 -12.82 -0.01
N VAL A 359 18.38 -13.73 0.51
CA VAL A 359 18.86 -14.91 1.26
C VAL A 359 19.49 -15.95 0.34
N MET A 360 18.99 -16.12 -0.89
CA MET A 360 19.67 -16.93 -1.91
C MET A 360 21.03 -16.30 -2.27
N ALA A 361 21.08 -14.99 -2.51
CA ALA A 361 22.32 -14.28 -2.80
C ALA A 361 23.34 -14.37 -1.65
N MET A 362 22.90 -14.36 -0.39
CA MET A 362 23.77 -14.64 0.77
C MET A 362 24.35 -16.06 0.71
N LEU A 363 23.54 -17.07 0.35
CA LEU A 363 24.01 -18.45 0.23
C LEU A 363 25.04 -18.61 -0.90
N ASP A 364 24.87 -17.85 -1.98
CA ASP A 364 25.77 -17.81 -3.13
C ASP A 364 27.02 -16.93 -2.89
N GLY A 365 27.10 -16.25 -1.74
CA GLY A 365 28.25 -15.41 -1.36
C GLY A 365 28.29 -14.04 -2.03
N GLU A 366 27.16 -13.58 -2.57
CA GLU A 366 27.03 -12.28 -3.24
C GLU A 366 26.70 -11.14 -2.27
N VAL A 367 26.32 -11.46 -1.02
CA VAL A 367 26.01 -10.49 0.04
C VAL A 367 27.05 -10.60 1.15
N ASP A 368 27.83 -9.53 1.33
CA ASP A 368 28.86 -9.47 2.36
C ASP A 368 28.30 -9.14 3.75
N GLY A 369 27.25 -8.34 3.81
CA GLY A 369 26.77 -7.75 5.06
C GLY A 369 25.28 -7.55 5.10
N TYR A 370 24.71 -7.60 6.31
CA TYR A 370 23.27 -7.47 6.49
C TYR A 370 22.89 -6.71 7.75
N PHE A 371 21.89 -5.83 7.63
CA PHE A 371 21.25 -5.16 8.75
C PHE A 371 19.91 -5.82 9.05
N VAL A 372 19.71 -6.23 10.29
CA VAL A 372 18.44 -6.75 10.80
C VAL A 372 17.99 -5.84 11.93
N VAL A 373 16.97 -5.02 11.68
CA VAL A 373 16.52 -3.97 12.61
C VAL A 373 15.06 -4.19 12.97
N GLY A 374 14.81 -4.54 14.23
CA GLY A 374 13.47 -4.82 14.75
C GLY A 374 12.77 -6.00 14.06
N GLN A 375 13.55 -6.97 13.57
CA GLN A 375 13.08 -8.15 12.85
C GLN A 375 13.84 -9.40 13.32
N ASN A 376 13.24 -10.57 13.12
CA ASN A 376 13.84 -11.86 13.52
C ASN A 376 13.69 -12.92 12.40
N PRO A 377 14.40 -12.78 11.26
CA PRO A 377 14.29 -13.71 10.13
C PRO A 377 14.70 -15.15 10.48
N ALA A 378 15.48 -15.36 11.55
CA ALA A 378 15.84 -16.70 12.01
C ALA A 378 14.63 -17.49 12.56
N VAL A 379 13.50 -16.83 12.81
CA VAL A 379 12.24 -17.44 13.29
C VAL A 379 11.05 -17.08 12.39
N GLY A 380 10.89 -15.80 12.05
CA GLY A 380 9.66 -15.26 11.43
C GLY A 380 9.48 -15.55 9.94
N SER A 381 10.51 -16.07 9.25
CA SER A 381 10.44 -16.39 7.82
C SER A 381 10.02 -17.84 7.58
N ALA A 382 9.31 -18.12 6.49
CA ALA A 382 8.73 -19.44 6.22
C ALA A 382 9.76 -20.57 6.06
N HIS A 383 11.02 -20.23 5.72
CA HIS A 383 12.13 -21.18 5.66
C HIS A 383 13.26 -20.80 6.64
N ALA A 384 12.95 -20.81 7.93
CA ALA A 384 13.86 -20.37 9.01
C ALA A 384 15.25 -21.08 9.00
N LYS A 385 15.34 -22.36 8.63
CA LYS A 385 16.63 -23.07 8.48
C LYS A 385 17.53 -22.44 7.41
N MET A 386 16.97 -22.14 6.24
CA MET A 386 17.69 -21.52 5.14
C MET A 386 18.18 -20.12 5.54
N GLN A 387 17.35 -19.35 6.26
CA GLN A 387 17.74 -18.05 6.81
C GLN A 387 18.98 -18.19 7.70
N ARG A 388 18.97 -19.11 8.66
CA ARG A 388 20.10 -19.30 9.59
C ARG A 388 21.37 -19.78 8.87
N GLN A 389 21.23 -20.63 7.85
CA GLN A 389 22.35 -21.03 7.01
C GLN A 389 22.92 -19.85 6.21
N ALA A 390 22.06 -19.01 5.63
CA ALA A 390 22.45 -17.82 4.88
C ALA A 390 23.15 -16.79 5.77
N LEU A 391 22.64 -16.56 6.99
CA LEU A 391 23.29 -15.67 7.95
C LEU A 391 24.73 -16.09 8.26
N GLY A 392 25.03 -17.40 8.27
CA GLY A 392 26.39 -17.92 8.47
C GLY A 392 27.34 -17.75 7.28
N ARG A 393 26.85 -17.27 6.14
CA ARG A 393 27.64 -16.96 4.94
C ARG A 393 28.08 -15.50 4.85
N LEU A 394 27.47 -14.63 5.65
CA LEU A 394 27.82 -13.21 5.70
C LEU A 394 29.24 -13.01 6.27
N LYS A 395 29.91 -11.94 5.85
CA LYS A 395 31.13 -11.45 6.52
C LYS A 395 30.77 -10.75 7.82
N TRP A 396 29.70 -9.94 7.82
CA TRP A 396 29.22 -9.25 9.02
C TRP A 396 27.70 -9.16 9.08
N LEU A 397 27.17 -9.12 10.30
CA LEU A 397 25.74 -8.99 10.59
C LEU A 397 25.55 -7.95 11.68
N VAL A 398 24.72 -6.95 11.42
CA VAL A 398 24.30 -5.97 12.42
C VAL A 398 22.87 -6.28 12.83
N VAL A 399 22.66 -6.60 14.11
CA VAL A 399 21.33 -6.82 14.69
C VAL A 399 21.00 -5.69 15.66
N ARG A 400 19.84 -5.07 15.47
CA ARG A 400 19.27 -4.09 16.40
C ARG A 400 17.92 -4.58 16.89
N ASP A 401 17.85 -4.84 18.19
CA ASP A 401 16.62 -5.26 18.85
C ASP A 401 16.66 -4.87 20.34
N LEU A 402 15.54 -5.05 21.04
CA LEU A 402 15.40 -4.76 22.46
C LEU A 402 16.17 -5.77 23.32
N GLN A 403 16.37 -6.98 22.81
CA GLN A 403 17.01 -8.11 23.48
C GLN A 403 17.82 -8.93 22.49
N LEU A 404 18.71 -9.79 22.99
CA LEU A 404 19.34 -10.80 22.13
C LEU A 404 18.28 -11.78 21.62
N ILE A 405 18.03 -11.73 20.31
CA ILE A 405 17.09 -12.60 19.60
C ILE A 405 17.84 -13.71 18.85
N GLU A 406 17.10 -14.70 18.35
CA GLU A 406 17.63 -15.86 17.63
C GLU A 406 18.46 -15.46 16.41
N THR A 407 18.12 -14.38 15.71
CA THR A 407 18.98 -13.85 14.63
C THR A 407 20.32 -13.32 15.14
N ALA A 408 20.40 -12.73 16.33
CA ALA A 408 21.68 -12.27 16.90
C ALA A 408 22.55 -13.42 17.42
N THR A 409 21.93 -14.56 17.75
CA THR A 409 22.62 -15.70 18.37
C THR A 409 22.60 -16.97 17.51
N PHE A 410 22.23 -16.87 16.24
CA PHE A 410 22.06 -18.02 15.33
C PHE A 410 23.31 -18.93 15.27
N TRP A 411 24.49 -18.33 15.36
CA TRP A 411 25.79 -19.00 15.29
C TRP A 411 26.12 -19.88 16.50
N LYS A 412 25.39 -19.75 17.61
CA LYS A 412 25.56 -20.57 18.83
C LYS A 412 24.30 -21.29 19.30
N ASP A 413 23.12 -20.70 19.11
CA ASP A 413 21.87 -21.18 19.73
C ASP A 413 20.88 -21.78 18.70
N SER A 414 21.24 -21.83 17.42
CA SER A 414 20.33 -22.36 16.40
C SER A 414 20.09 -23.87 16.55
N PRO A 415 18.92 -24.39 16.11
CA PRO A 415 18.67 -25.82 16.03
C PRO A 415 19.76 -26.57 15.26
N GLU A 416 20.32 -25.96 14.22
CA GLU A 416 21.36 -26.55 13.38
C GLU A 416 22.71 -26.70 14.13
N ILE A 417 23.00 -25.85 15.13
CA ILE A 417 24.13 -26.07 16.04
C ILE A 417 23.86 -27.29 16.93
N ALA A 418 22.65 -27.39 17.49
CA ALA A 418 22.28 -28.49 18.36
C ALA A 418 22.27 -29.86 17.65
N THR A 419 21.92 -29.89 16.36
CA THR A 419 21.97 -31.11 15.53
C THR A 419 23.36 -31.41 14.97
N GLY A 420 24.31 -30.47 15.05
CA GLY A 420 25.65 -30.56 14.46
C GLY A 420 25.70 -30.33 12.94
N GLU A 421 24.61 -29.85 12.34
CA GLU A 421 24.57 -29.44 10.92
C GLU A 421 25.35 -28.14 10.68
N LEU A 422 25.43 -27.27 11.69
CA LEU A 422 26.35 -26.14 11.77
C LEU A 422 27.29 -26.34 12.95
N ARG A 423 28.49 -25.76 12.87
CA ARG A 423 29.43 -25.67 13.99
C ARG A 423 29.84 -24.23 14.17
N THR A 424 29.84 -23.74 15.41
CA THR A 424 30.18 -22.35 15.72
C THR A 424 31.56 -21.98 15.19
N GLU A 425 32.53 -22.90 15.27
CA GLU A 425 33.91 -22.67 14.85
C GLU A 425 34.06 -22.49 13.32
N ASP A 426 33.07 -22.95 12.54
CA ASP A 426 33.06 -22.82 11.08
C ASP A 426 32.40 -21.51 10.61
N ILE A 427 31.65 -20.83 11.47
CA ILE A 427 30.91 -19.62 11.12
C ILE A 427 31.83 -18.41 11.28
N GLN A 428 32.16 -17.76 10.17
CA GLN A 428 33.08 -16.61 10.15
C GLN A 428 32.36 -15.25 10.25
N THR A 429 31.03 -15.24 10.30
CA THR A 429 30.23 -14.02 10.37
C THR A 429 30.50 -13.25 11.66
N GLU A 430 30.98 -12.01 11.53
CA GLU A 430 31.11 -11.09 12.66
C GLU A 430 29.74 -10.50 13.01
N VAL A 431 29.26 -10.73 14.23
CA VAL A 431 27.93 -10.28 14.66
C VAL A 431 28.03 -9.11 15.63
N PHE A 432 27.44 -7.99 15.25
CA PHE A 432 27.27 -6.81 16.09
C PHE A 432 25.83 -6.75 16.60
N PHE A 433 25.64 -6.76 17.91
CA PHE A 433 24.34 -6.49 18.52
C PHE A 433 24.34 -5.10 19.14
N PHE A 434 23.41 -4.25 18.72
CA PHE A 434 23.19 -2.94 19.32
C PHE A 434 21.79 -2.85 19.95
N PRO A 435 21.67 -2.64 21.27
CA PRO A 435 20.38 -2.50 21.91
C PRO A 435 19.65 -1.24 21.42
N CYS A 436 18.35 -1.37 21.11
CA CYS A 436 17.52 -0.24 20.68
C CYS A 436 16.56 0.23 21.78
N ALA A 437 16.11 1.48 21.66
CA ALA A 437 15.09 2.05 22.51
C ALA A 437 13.70 1.48 22.18
N SER A 438 12.92 1.18 23.21
CA SER A 438 11.52 0.78 23.06
C SER A 438 10.65 1.96 22.59
N TYR A 439 9.38 1.69 22.25
CA TYR A 439 8.46 2.75 21.81
C TYR A 439 8.15 3.79 22.91
N ALA A 440 8.37 3.47 24.19
CA ALA A 440 8.15 4.39 25.31
C ALA A 440 9.38 5.27 25.59
N GLU A 441 10.50 4.94 24.95
CA GLU A 441 11.82 5.51 25.21
C GLU A 441 12.27 6.51 24.13
N LYS A 442 11.39 6.82 23.17
CA LYS A 442 11.66 7.74 22.07
C LYS A 442 10.40 8.49 21.65
N SER A 443 10.60 9.66 21.08
CA SER A 443 9.53 10.46 20.47
C SER A 443 9.42 10.16 18.98
N GLY A 444 8.25 10.46 18.40
CA GLY A 444 8.01 10.33 16.96
C GLY A 444 6.59 9.91 16.63
N THR A 445 6.36 9.60 15.35
CA THR A 445 5.05 9.12 14.90
C THR A 445 5.05 7.61 14.66
N PHE A 446 3.87 7.01 14.80
CA PHE A 446 3.57 5.73 14.19
C PHE A 446 2.29 5.86 13.35
N THR A 447 2.20 5.08 12.29
CA THR A 447 1.04 5.10 11.38
C THR A 447 0.28 3.78 11.47
N GLN A 448 -0.94 3.84 11.99
CA GLN A 448 -1.77 2.65 12.22
C GLN A 448 -2.59 2.22 10.99
N THR A 449 -3.31 1.10 11.09
CA THR A 449 -4.08 0.46 9.99
C THR A 449 -5.03 1.37 9.22
N GLN A 450 -5.49 2.49 9.79
CA GLN A 450 -6.37 3.46 9.12
C GLN A 450 -5.62 4.70 8.63
N ARG A 451 -4.29 4.62 8.42
CA ARG A 451 -3.42 5.70 7.90
C ARG A 451 -3.21 6.87 8.86
N MET A 452 -3.60 6.72 10.12
CA MET A 452 -3.53 7.79 11.11
C MET A 452 -2.12 7.86 11.72
N LEU A 453 -1.41 8.95 11.43
CA LEU A 453 -0.16 9.35 12.06
C LEU A 453 -0.48 9.85 13.46
N GLN A 454 0.12 9.22 14.46
CA GLN A 454 -0.07 9.59 15.86
C GLN A 454 1.28 9.86 16.51
N TRP A 455 1.47 11.10 16.94
CA TRP A 455 2.63 11.49 17.73
C TRP A 455 2.66 10.79 19.09
N ARG A 456 3.85 10.40 19.52
CA ARG A 456 4.17 9.92 20.87
C ARG A 456 5.35 10.71 21.40
N HIS A 457 5.30 10.98 22.70
CA HIS A 457 6.39 11.59 23.44
C HIS A 457 7.17 10.50 24.18
N GLN A 458 8.48 10.67 24.26
CA GLN A 458 9.33 9.90 25.15
C GLN A 458 8.79 10.00 26.59
N ALA A 459 8.54 8.85 27.22
CA ALA A 459 8.04 8.78 28.60
C ALA A 459 9.17 8.53 29.60
N VAL A 460 10.19 7.77 29.20
CA VAL A 460 11.37 7.42 30.00
C VAL A 460 12.60 7.38 29.09
N ARG A 461 13.81 7.50 29.63
CA ARG A 461 15.03 7.35 28.83
C ARG A 461 15.33 5.88 28.54
N PRO A 462 15.95 5.56 27.39
CA PRO A 462 16.40 4.20 27.12
C PRO A 462 17.38 3.68 28.19
N PRO A 463 17.36 2.37 28.52
CA PRO A 463 18.24 1.81 29.53
C PRO A 463 19.69 1.67 29.02
N GLY A 464 20.65 1.92 29.90
CA GLY A 464 22.07 1.69 29.63
C GLY A 464 22.60 2.51 28.46
N GLN A 465 23.02 1.83 27.39
CA GLN A 465 23.52 2.43 26.15
C GLN A 465 22.56 2.23 24.97
N ALA A 466 21.31 1.85 25.24
CA ALA A 466 20.29 1.78 24.21
C ALA A 466 20.04 3.17 23.63
N GLN A 467 19.72 3.23 22.34
CA GLN A 467 19.43 4.48 21.63
C GLN A 467 18.28 4.26 20.65
N SER A 468 17.59 5.34 20.27
CA SER A 468 16.56 5.27 19.24
C SER A 468 17.17 4.88 17.88
N GLU A 469 16.35 4.37 16.97
CA GLU A 469 16.78 4.12 15.59
C GLU A 469 17.15 5.43 14.90
N LEU A 470 16.45 6.52 15.22
CA LEU A 470 16.73 7.85 14.67
C LEU A 470 18.16 8.30 15.01
N ASP A 471 18.53 8.26 16.29
CA ASP A 471 19.87 8.65 16.73
C ASP A 471 20.95 7.73 16.15
N PHE A 472 20.68 6.42 16.11
CA PHE A 472 21.63 5.46 15.57
C PHE A 472 21.95 5.72 14.10
N TYR A 473 20.92 5.89 13.26
CA TYR A 473 21.13 6.13 11.84
C TYR A 473 21.73 7.51 11.60
N TYR A 474 21.34 8.53 12.38
CA TYR A 474 21.94 9.85 12.30
C TYR A 474 23.45 9.80 12.55
N GLU A 475 23.89 9.19 13.66
CA GLU A 475 25.32 9.06 14.00
C GLU A 475 26.06 8.16 13.01
N LEU A 476 25.44 7.08 12.52
CA LEU A 476 26.02 6.24 11.48
C LEU A 476 26.28 7.04 10.19
N GLY A 477 25.29 7.81 9.73
CA GLY A 477 25.43 8.69 8.57
C GLY A 477 26.54 9.71 8.75
N ARG A 478 26.61 10.37 9.91
CA ARG A 478 27.66 11.34 10.24
C ARG A 478 29.07 10.72 10.18
N ARG A 479 29.24 9.51 10.72
CA ARG A 479 30.52 8.78 10.68
C ARG A 479 30.92 8.33 9.29
N ILE A 480 29.96 7.90 8.46
CA ILE A 480 30.23 7.56 7.06
C ILE A 480 30.70 8.81 6.31
N ARG A 481 29.99 9.93 6.44
CA ARG A 481 30.38 11.20 5.82
C ARG A 481 31.75 11.69 6.30
N GLU A 482 32.05 11.58 7.59
CA GLU A 482 33.36 11.93 8.15
C GLU A 482 34.49 11.10 7.53
N ARG A 483 34.27 9.80 7.31
CA ARG A 483 35.24 8.92 6.63
C ARG A 483 35.42 9.26 5.15
N LEU A 484 34.37 9.75 4.50
CA LEU A 484 34.36 10.10 3.08
C LEU A 484 34.67 11.58 2.82
N ALA A 485 34.92 12.40 3.85
CA ALA A 485 35.02 13.85 3.72
C ALA A 485 36.10 14.33 2.73
N GLY A 486 37.15 13.54 2.53
CA GLY A 486 38.21 13.81 1.54
C GLY A 486 38.06 13.06 0.22
N SER A 487 36.98 12.30 0.03
CA SER A 487 36.78 11.53 -1.20
C SER A 487 36.43 12.46 -2.37
N THR A 488 37.00 12.13 -3.53
CA THR A 488 36.67 12.74 -4.81
C THR A 488 35.97 11.76 -5.75
N ASP A 489 35.67 10.55 -5.29
CA ASP A 489 34.99 9.54 -6.09
C ASP A 489 33.52 9.95 -6.29
N GLU A 490 33.04 9.83 -7.53
CA GLU A 490 31.66 10.17 -7.88
C GLU A 490 30.63 9.36 -7.09
N ARG A 491 30.89 8.06 -6.87
CA ARG A 491 30.02 7.16 -6.10
C ARG A 491 29.79 7.59 -4.64
N ASP A 492 30.67 8.43 -4.09
CA ASP A 492 30.59 8.89 -2.71
C ASP A 492 29.78 10.19 -2.58
N ARG A 493 29.52 10.89 -3.71
CA ARG A 493 28.75 12.15 -3.73
C ARG A 493 27.34 12.03 -3.15
N PRO A 494 26.54 10.99 -3.47
CA PRO A 494 25.21 10.84 -2.87
C PRO A 494 25.21 10.85 -1.33
N LEU A 495 26.26 10.31 -0.70
CA LEU A 495 26.39 10.27 0.75
C LEU A 495 26.87 11.62 1.32
N LEU A 496 27.73 12.33 0.59
CA LEU A 496 28.30 13.62 1.02
C LEU A 496 27.31 14.77 0.86
N ASP A 497 26.43 14.71 -0.14
CA ASP A 497 25.47 15.77 -0.48
C ASP A 497 24.10 15.59 0.18
N LEU A 498 23.86 14.45 0.83
CA LEU A 498 22.64 14.22 1.59
C LEU A 498 22.47 15.26 2.70
N THR A 499 21.28 15.85 2.78
CA THR A 499 20.83 16.68 3.91
C THR A 499 20.82 15.81 5.16
N TRP A 500 21.58 16.20 6.18
CA TRP A 500 21.81 15.37 7.37
C TRP A 500 22.16 16.23 8.58
N ASP A 501 21.58 17.43 8.64
CA ASP A 501 21.85 18.51 9.57
C ASP A 501 20.71 18.68 10.58
N TYR A 502 20.08 17.57 10.97
CA TYR A 502 19.02 17.57 11.97
C TYR A 502 19.51 18.16 13.30
N PRO A 503 18.72 19.05 13.93
CA PRO A 503 19.07 19.61 15.22
C PRO A 503 19.03 18.52 16.29
N GLN A 504 19.93 18.64 17.25
CA GLN A 504 19.97 17.79 18.45
C GLN A 504 19.59 18.62 19.68
N ASP A 505 18.96 17.97 20.65
CA ASP A 505 18.67 18.58 21.94
C ASP A 505 19.93 18.69 22.83
N GLU A 506 19.76 19.18 24.06
CA GLU A 506 20.85 19.30 25.04
C GLU A 506 21.47 17.96 25.49
N HIS A 507 20.86 16.84 25.12
CA HIS A 507 21.33 15.48 25.39
C HIS A 507 21.95 14.81 24.15
N GLY A 508 21.95 15.49 23.01
CA GLY A 508 22.44 14.94 21.74
C GLY A 508 21.42 14.03 21.04
N GLU A 509 20.16 14.01 21.48
CA GLU A 509 19.09 13.27 20.79
C GLU A 509 18.56 14.10 19.62
N VAL A 510 18.34 13.46 18.48
CA VAL A 510 17.85 14.12 17.27
C VAL A 510 16.40 14.55 17.44
N ASP A 511 16.06 15.78 17.03
CA ASP A 511 14.68 16.28 17.05
C ASP A 511 13.80 15.55 16.02
N ALA A 512 13.00 14.60 16.50
CA ALA A 512 12.04 13.89 15.68
C ALA A 512 10.99 14.80 15.01
N GLU A 513 10.70 16.00 15.56
CA GLU A 513 9.79 16.94 14.90
C GLU A 513 10.45 17.59 13.68
N ALA A 514 11.76 17.89 13.72
CA ALA A 514 12.48 18.38 12.55
C ALA A 514 12.37 17.39 11.38
N VAL A 515 12.52 16.09 11.66
CA VAL A 515 12.35 15.03 10.66
C VAL A 515 10.90 15.00 10.13
N LEU A 516 9.89 15.07 11.01
CA LEU A 516 8.48 15.09 10.55
C LEU A 516 8.14 16.34 9.72
N ARG A 517 8.76 17.48 10.02
CA ARG A 517 8.61 18.71 9.23
C ARG A 517 9.26 18.60 7.85
N GLU A 518 10.45 17.99 7.75
CA GLU A 518 11.06 17.67 6.45
C GLU A 518 10.17 16.72 5.64
N ILE A 519 9.64 15.67 6.29
CA ILE A 519 8.69 14.74 5.68
C ILE A 519 7.43 15.46 5.17
N ASN A 520 6.92 16.44 5.94
CA ASN A 520 5.80 17.29 5.52
C ASN A 520 6.17 18.16 4.31
N GLY A 521 7.32 18.82 4.35
CA GLY A 521 7.80 19.68 3.28
C GLY A 521 7.61 21.18 3.50
N TYR A 522 8.35 21.95 2.71
CA TYR A 522 8.50 23.41 2.80
C TYR A 522 8.38 24.10 1.43
N HIS A 523 7.99 25.37 1.45
CA HIS A 523 8.30 26.31 0.39
C HIS A 523 9.79 26.69 0.48
N LEU A 524 10.53 26.59 -0.62
CA LEU A 524 11.97 26.91 -0.66
C LEU A 524 12.24 28.32 -1.22
N GLU A 525 11.33 28.86 -2.02
CA GLU A 525 11.48 30.14 -2.70
C GLU A 525 10.21 31.00 -2.61
N GLY A 526 10.33 32.28 -2.95
CA GLY A 526 9.23 33.25 -2.97
C GLY A 526 8.91 33.84 -1.59
N GLU A 527 7.76 34.50 -1.48
CA GLU A 527 7.35 35.21 -0.25
C GLU A 527 7.11 34.26 0.94
N GLN A 528 6.82 32.99 0.66
CA GLN A 528 6.55 31.94 1.66
C GLN A 528 7.79 31.09 1.97
N ALA A 529 8.98 31.45 1.48
CA ALA A 529 10.18 30.66 1.68
C ALA A 529 10.43 30.37 3.18
N GLY A 530 10.66 29.10 3.52
CA GLY A 530 10.81 28.61 4.89
C GLY A 530 9.50 28.24 5.60
N GLU A 531 8.33 28.55 5.01
CA GLU A 531 7.03 28.10 5.53
C GLU A 531 6.77 26.62 5.18
N LEU A 532 6.05 25.92 6.07
CA LEU A 532 5.63 24.54 5.86
C LEU A 532 4.49 24.46 4.84
N LEU A 533 4.48 23.39 4.04
CA LEU A 533 3.39 23.10 3.12
C LEU A 533 2.14 22.64 3.88
N ASP A 534 0.98 23.18 3.52
CA ASP A 534 -0.33 22.79 4.08
C ASP A 534 -0.94 21.58 3.34
N SER A 535 -0.52 21.34 2.10
CA SER A 535 -1.06 20.30 1.24
C SER A 535 -0.10 19.94 0.12
N PHE A 536 -0.06 18.67 -0.26
CA PHE A 536 0.76 18.21 -1.40
C PHE A 536 0.37 18.84 -2.74
N VAL A 537 -0.79 19.49 -2.83
CA VAL A 537 -1.19 20.24 -4.04
C VAL A 537 -0.37 21.53 -4.22
N GLN A 538 0.39 21.95 -3.21
CA GLN A 538 1.31 23.08 -3.28
C GLN A 538 2.71 22.69 -3.76
N MET A 539 3.02 21.39 -3.83
CA MET A 539 4.30 20.90 -4.35
C MET A 539 4.43 21.26 -5.84
N LYS A 540 5.66 21.53 -6.26
CA LYS A 540 5.97 21.97 -7.63
C LYS A 540 7.17 21.20 -8.19
N ALA A 541 7.10 20.93 -9.48
CA ALA A 541 8.16 20.23 -10.23
C ALA A 541 9.38 21.11 -10.56
N ASP A 542 9.34 22.41 -10.27
CA ASP A 542 10.40 23.37 -10.59
C ASP A 542 11.52 23.43 -9.54
N GLY A 543 11.39 22.69 -8.43
CA GLY A 543 12.35 22.69 -7.33
C GLY A 543 12.12 23.75 -6.27
N SER A 544 11.07 24.58 -6.37
CA SER A 544 10.75 25.62 -5.39
C SER A 544 10.06 25.10 -4.12
N THR A 545 9.91 23.78 -3.98
CA THR A 545 9.33 23.10 -2.82
C THR A 545 10.12 21.85 -2.48
N SER A 546 10.19 21.48 -1.20
CA SER A 546 10.70 20.19 -0.71
C SER A 546 9.61 19.41 0.01
N GLY A 547 9.78 18.09 0.15
CA GLY A 547 8.97 17.26 1.04
C GLY A 547 9.34 15.78 0.98
N GLY A 548 9.68 15.20 2.13
CA GLY A 548 10.19 13.83 2.21
C GLY A 548 9.14 12.73 2.01
N CYS A 549 7.84 13.02 2.07
CA CYS A 549 6.78 12.08 1.71
C CYS A 549 5.50 12.82 1.32
N TRP A 550 5.19 12.91 0.03
CA TRP A 550 4.10 13.77 -0.45
C TRP A 550 2.74 13.47 0.21
N ILE A 551 2.41 12.20 0.44
CA ILE A 551 1.15 11.83 1.11
C ILE A 551 1.04 12.32 2.56
N TYR A 552 2.17 12.59 3.24
CA TYR A 552 2.21 13.13 4.59
C TYR A 552 2.14 14.67 4.63
N THR A 553 2.32 15.33 3.49
CA THR A 553 2.17 16.79 3.38
C THR A 553 0.79 17.23 3.86
N GLY A 554 0.79 18.16 4.81
CA GLY A 554 -0.40 18.63 5.52
C GLY A 554 -0.56 18.06 6.93
N VAL A 555 0.36 17.19 7.38
CA VAL A 555 0.47 16.82 8.80
C VAL A 555 0.86 18.03 9.66
N TYR A 556 1.56 19.01 9.09
CA TYR A 556 1.90 20.28 9.74
C TYR A 556 1.06 21.48 9.29
N ALA A 557 -0.05 21.25 8.59
CA ALA A 557 -0.81 22.35 7.98
C ALA A 557 -1.28 23.40 9.01
N GLY A 558 -1.02 24.68 8.72
CA GLY A 558 -1.16 25.82 9.61
C GLY A 558 -0.03 25.96 10.63
N GLY A 559 1.13 25.33 10.40
CA GLY A 559 2.27 25.34 11.31
C GLY A 559 2.08 24.49 12.58
N VAL A 560 1.05 23.65 12.64
CA VAL A 560 0.68 22.86 13.83
C VAL A 560 0.95 21.38 13.57
N ASN A 561 1.64 20.70 14.49
CA ASN A 561 1.81 19.24 14.44
C ASN A 561 0.46 18.53 14.64
N ARG A 562 -0.26 18.24 13.55
CA ARG A 562 -1.60 17.66 13.62
C ARG A 562 -1.59 16.22 14.12
N SER A 563 -0.47 15.51 13.96
CA SER A 563 -0.33 14.14 14.50
C SER A 563 -0.36 14.08 16.04
N ALA A 564 -0.09 15.21 16.70
CA ALA A 564 -0.13 15.37 18.16
C ALA A 564 -1.49 15.84 18.70
N LEU A 565 -2.49 16.13 17.86
CA LEU A 565 -3.79 16.61 18.32
C LEU A 565 -4.55 15.52 19.11
N ARG A 566 -5.02 15.87 20.32
CA ARG A 566 -5.78 15.00 21.22
C ARG A 566 -6.98 15.75 21.83
N PRO A 567 -7.92 16.27 21.02
CA PRO A 567 -9.12 16.92 21.54
C PRO A 567 -9.96 15.92 22.35
N ASP A 568 -10.79 16.45 23.25
CA ASP A 568 -11.63 15.62 24.10
C ASP A 568 -12.64 14.83 23.27
N ARG A 569 -13.04 13.66 23.77
CA ARG A 569 -13.98 12.78 23.04
C ARG A 569 -15.32 13.47 22.79
N ASP A 570 -15.81 14.23 23.76
CA ASP A 570 -17.12 14.87 23.72
C ASP A 570 -17.16 16.09 22.77
N GLU A 571 -16.00 16.56 22.33
CA GLU A 571 -15.84 17.64 21.36
C GLU A 571 -15.81 17.14 19.91
N GLN A 572 -15.92 15.82 19.70
CA GLN A 572 -15.74 15.18 18.41
C GLN A 572 -16.95 14.36 17.99
N ASP A 573 -17.16 14.30 16.68
CA ASP A 573 -18.11 13.36 16.09
C ASP A 573 -17.50 11.94 16.00
N GLU A 574 -18.25 10.99 15.44
CA GLU A 574 -17.79 9.61 15.33
C GLU A 574 -16.63 9.40 14.33
N VAL A 575 -16.31 10.40 13.52
CA VAL A 575 -15.17 10.39 12.58
C VAL A 575 -13.88 10.79 13.31
N ALA A 576 -14.01 11.61 14.36
CA ALA A 576 -12.89 12.08 15.19
C ALA A 576 -11.77 12.69 14.33
N SER A 577 -12.14 13.57 13.40
CA SER A 577 -11.21 14.20 12.46
C SER A 577 -10.17 15.11 13.15
N GLY A 578 -10.46 15.58 14.36
CA GLY A 578 -9.54 16.33 15.21
C GLY A 578 -8.53 15.47 15.97
N TRP A 579 -8.75 14.15 16.08
CA TRP A 579 -7.80 13.26 16.75
C TRP A 579 -6.69 12.84 15.80
N ALA A 580 -5.47 13.31 16.07
CA ALA A 580 -4.29 13.10 15.24
C ALA A 580 -4.54 13.48 13.76
N TRP A 581 -3.82 12.87 12.82
CA TRP A 581 -3.99 13.19 11.40
C TRP A 581 -3.85 11.95 10.52
N ALA A 582 -4.72 11.80 9.51
CA ALA A 582 -4.68 10.65 8.59
C ALA A 582 -4.32 11.07 7.17
N TRP A 583 -3.31 10.45 6.55
CA TRP A 583 -3.01 10.73 5.15
C TRP A 583 -4.02 10.03 4.22
N PRO A 584 -4.40 10.60 3.06
CA PRO A 584 -4.04 11.93 2.57
C PRO A 584 -4.99 13.02 3.09
N LEU A 585 -4.45 14.20 3.46
CA LEU A 585 -5.20 15.41 3.84
C LEU A 585 -6.33 15.17 4.86
N ASN A 586 -6.06 14.41 5.91
CA ASN A 586 -6.99 14.04 6.98
C ASN A 586 -8.24 13.24 6.55
N ARG A 587 -8.27 12.69 5.32
CA ARG A 587 -9.41 11.90 4.81
C ARG A 587 -9.51 10.55 5.55
N ARG A 588 -10.48 10.43 6.46
CA ARG A 588 -10.68 9.22 7.29
C ARG A 588 -11.26 8.03 6.51
N VAL A 589 -12.11 8.29 5.53
CA VAL A 589 -12.64 7.29 4.60
C VAL A 589 -12.12 7.57 3.19
N LEU A 590 -11.34 6.65 2.62
CA LEU A 590 -10.87 6.76 1.23
C LEU A 590 -12.04 6.58 0.25
N TYR A 591 -11.91 7.15 -0.94
CA TYR A 591 -12.90 7.06 -2.02
C TYR A 591 -14.28 7.60 -1.65
N ASN A 592 -14.34 8.47 -0.64
CA ASN A 592 -15.59 8.96 -0.06
C ASN A 592 -16.49 9.74 -1.04
N ARG A 593 -15.97 10.23 -2.18
CA ARG A 593 -16.80 10.75 -3.29
C ARG A 593 -17.87 9.74 -3.69
N ALA A 594 -17.59 8.44 -3.62
CA ALA A 594 -18.53 7.38 -3.93
C ALA A 594 -19.62 7.16 -2.85
N SER A 595 -19.65 7.96 -1.78
CA SER A 595 -20.73 7.97 -0.79
C SER A 595 -21.96 8.80 -1.19
N ALA A 596 -21.83 9.58 -2.27
CA ALA A 596 -22.90 10.31 -2.91
C ALA A 596 -23.02 9.89 -4.38
N ASP A 597 -24.19 10.11 -4.97
CA ASP A 597 -24.48 9.86 -6.39
C ASP A 597 -23.74 10.84 -7.32
N PRO A 598 -23.81 10.67 -8.66
CA PRO A 598 -23.11 11.54 -9.60
C PRO A 598 -23.50 13.02 -9.48
N GLN A 599 -24.73 13.31 -9.05
CA GLN A 599 -25.22 14.66 -8.80
C GLN A 599 -24.79 15.22 -7.42
N GLY A 600 -24.07 14.43 -6.63
CA GLY A 600 -23.54 14.81 -5.32
C GLY A 600 -24.55 14.71 -4.18
N ARG A 601 -25.67 14.02 -4.38
CA ARG A 601 -26.63 13.73 -3.32
C ARG A 601 -26.22 12.45 -2.59
N PRO A 602 -26.27 12.39 -1.25
CA PRO A 602 -25.99 11.15 -0.53
C PRO A 602 -26.80 9.96 -1.06
N TRP A 603 -26.19 8.77 -1.07
CA TRP A 603 -26.92 7.55 -1.42
C TRP A 603 -28.04 7.24 -0.42
N SER A 604 -27.95 7.70 0.82
CA SER A 604 -29.02 7.67 1.81
C SER A 604 -28.65 8.60 2.95
N ASP A 605 -29.63 9.03 3.75
CA ASP A 605 -29.34 9.78 4.97
C ASP A 605 -28.57 8.92 5.98
N ARG A 606 -28.88 7.62 6.04
CA ARG A 606 -28.24 6.66 6.95
C ARG A 606 -26.75 6.43 6.64
N LYS A 607 -26.35 6.53 5.38
CA LYS A 607 -24.96 6.32 4.91
C LYS A 607 -24.31 7.58 4.35
N LYS A 608 -24.84 8.75 4.70
CA LYS A 608 -24.31 10.06 4.30
C LYS A 608 -22.93 10.28 4.88
N TYR A 609 -21.99 10.75 4.06
CA TYR A 609 -20.64 11.09 4.50
C TYR A 609 -20.16 12.40 3.87
N VAL A 610 -20.01 12.45 2.53
CA VAL A 610 -19.79 13.71 1.79
C VAL A 610 -20.90 13.95 0.77
N TRP A 611 -21.18 15.21 0.46
CA TRP A 611 -22.18 15.64 -0.51
C TRP A 611 -21.85 17.00 -1.13
N TRP A 612 -22.46 17.31 -2.27
CA TRP A 612 -22.33 18.61 -2.91
C TRP A 612 -23.30 19.61 -2.29
N ASP A 613 -22.75 20.71 -1.77
CA ASP A 613 -23.53 21.86 -1.35
C ASP A 613 -23.66 22.82 -2.55
N ALA A 614 -24.85 22.86 -3.14
CA ALA A 614 -25.12 23.66 -4.33
C ALA A 614 -25.08 25.17 -4.05
N GLU A 615 -25.42 25.59 -2.83
CA GLU A 615 -25.40 27.00 -2.42
C GLU A 615 -23.96 27.47 -2.22
N ALA A 616 -23.16 26.70 -1.47
CA ALA A 616 -21.75 27.00 -1.22
C ALA A 616 -20.82 26.63 -2.39
N ARG A 617 -21.33 25.97 -3.43
CA ARG A 617 -20.58 25.45 -4.60
C ARG A 617 -19.32 24.66 -4.21
N ARG A 618 -19.45 23.81 -3.19
CA ARG A 618 -18.33 22.98 -2.71
C ARG A 618 -18.80 21.63 -2.19
N TRP A 619 -17.90 20.66 -2.19
CA TRP A 619 -18.10 19.43 -1.43
C TRP A 619 -18.02 19.74 0.06
N THR A 620 -18.96 19.20 0.81
CA THR A 620 -19.02 19.29 2.27
C THR A 620 -19.33 17.91 2.86
N GLY A 621 -19.18 17.76 4.17
CA GLY A 621 -19.34 16.46 4.83
C GLY A 621 -18.56 16.31 6.11
N LYS A 622 -18.38 15.05 6.52
CA LYS A 622 -17.61 14.66 7.69
C LYS A 622 -16.13 14.39 7.40
#